data_AF-A0A353X1M5-F1
#
_entry.id   AF-A0A353X1M5-F1
#
_cell.length_a   1.000
_cell.length_b   1.000
_cell.length_c   1.000
_cell.angle_alpha   90.00
_cell.angle_beta   90.00
_cell.angle_gamma   90.00
#
_symmetry.space_group_name_H-M   'P 1'
#
loop_
_entity.id
_entity.type
_entity.pdbx_description
1 polymer ?
#
loop_
_entity_poly.entity_id
_entity_poly.type
_entity_poly.pdbx_seq_one_letter_code
_entity_poly.pdbx_strand_id
1 'polypeptide(L)'
;MKFKAFGRRYYNFLLSEKAQKNSEKWIIIISIASFLIHLGVIALIDLEIILQGSDYDLLADPIAAIYTPFSFILLYEVYLLIYYLPKSITTYIIKQYEIITLIVIRRIFKDLSKLDLTLDAWLLNDFNQQFVADILTTVLLFFFIWLFNRKKAETVSDKMEIEGFSDNLKVFRPSSD
;
A
#
# COMPACT_ATOMS: atom_id res chain seq x y z
N MET A 1 -37.55 -1.09 11.17
CA MET A 1 -36.88 0.17 11.59
C MET A 1 -35.57 -0.01 12.38
N LYS A 2 -35.33 -1.14 13.08
CA LYS A 2 -34.12 -1.34 13.92
C LYS A 2 -32.80 -1.59 13.15
N PHE A 3 -32.86 -2.14 11.92
CA PHE A 3 -31.66 -2.43 11.10
C PHE A 3 -30.91 -1.17 10.62
N LYS A 4 -31.65 -0.11 10.25
CA LYS A 4 -31.06 1.19 9.82
C LYS A 4 -30.40 1.98 10.98
N ALA A 5 -30.75 1.67 12.24
CA ALA A 5 -30.15 2.31 13.41
C ALA A 5 -28.84 1.63 13.83
N PHE A 6 -28.76 0.30 13.69
CA PHE A 6 -27.55 -0.47 13.96
C PHE A 6 -26.42 -0.13 12.98
N GLY A 7 -26.73 -0.07 11.67
CA GLY A 7 -25.76 0.31 10.64
C GLY A 7 -25.16 1.71 10.85
N ARG A 8 -25.97 2.70 11.24
CA ARG A 8 -25.48 4.06 11.54
C ARG A 8 -24.57 4.12 12.78
N ARG A 9 -24.85 3.32 13.81
CA ARG A 9 -24.01 3.27 15.01
C ARG A 9 -22.66 2.60 14.74
N TYR A 10 -22.63 1.53 13.94
CA TYR A 10 -21.41 0.86 13.51
C TYR A 10 -20.58 1.73 12.56
N TYR A 11 -21.24 2.42 11.63
CA TYR A 11 -20.61 3.36 10.70
C TYR A 11 -19.94 4.54 11.43
N ASN A 12 -20.64 5.18 12.36
CA ASN A 12 -20.07 6.29 13.14
C ASN A 12 -18.97 5.84 14.10
N PHE A 13 -19.01 4.59 14.57
CA PHE A 13 -17.95 4.03 15.40
C PHE A 13 -16.71 3.72 14.55
N LEU A 14 -16.85 3.00 13.43
CA LEU A 14 -15.75 2.63 12.52
C LEU A 14 -15.10 3.83 11.82
N LEU A 15 -15.83 4.92 11.60
CA LEU A 15 -15.35 6.14 10.96
C LEU A 15 -15.08 7.28 11.93
N SER A 16 -14.99 7.00 13.23
CA SER A 16 -14.52 8.01 14.18
C SER A 16 -13.00 8.13 14.14
N GLU A 17 -12.46 9.34 14.30
CA GLU A 17 -11.00 9.56 14.41
C GLU A 17 -10.38 8.74 15.55
N LYS A 18 -11.15 8.52 16.62
CA LYS A 18 -10.72 7.70 17.77
C LYS A 18 -10.60 6.22 17.39
N ALA A 19 -11.51 5.69 16.58
CA ALA A 19 -11.41 4.32 16.09
C ALA A 19 -10.26 4.16 15.10
N GLN A 20 -10.06 5.13 14.19
CA GLN A 20 -8.94 5.15 13.27
C GLN A 20 -7.61 5.06 14.01
N LYS A 21 -7.36 5.98 14.95
CA LYS A 21 -6.10 6.04 15.72
C LYS A 21 -5.86 4.80 16.58
N ASN A 22 -6.92 4.21 17.13
CA ASN A 22 -6.80 2.95 17.87
C ASN A 22 -6.52 1.78 16.93
N SER A 23 -7.20 1.71 15.79
CA SER A 23 -7.00 0.63 14.80
C SER A 23 -5.59 0.63 14.21
N GLU A 24 -4.98 1.80 14.02
CA GLU A 24 -3.59 1.95 13.59
C GLU A 24 -2.61 1.28 14.57
N LYS A 25 -2.77 1.56 15.87
CA LYS A 25 -1.92 0.95 16.89
C LYS A 25 -2.08 -0.57 16.92
N TRP A 26 -3.32 -1.05 16.86
CA TRP A 26 -3.60 -2.47 16.90
C TRP A 26 -3.06 -3.19 15.67
N ILE A 27 -3.21 -2.63 14.46
CA ILE A 27 -2.68 -3.29 13.27
C ILE A 27 -1.16 -3.36 13.31
N ILE A 28 -0.46 -2.32 13.77
CA ILE A 28 1.00 -2.34 13.87
C ILE A 28 1.46 -3.41 14.86
N ILE A 29 0.80 -3.51 16.02
CA ILE A 29 1.10 -4.53 17.03
C ILE A 29 0.87 -5.93 16.45
N ILE A 30 -0.27 -6.16 15.77
CA ILE A 30 -0.59 -7.44 15.14
C ILE A 30 0.43 -7.77 14.05
N SER A 31 0.81 -6.80 13.20
CA SER A 31 1.84 -6.97 12.18
C SER A 31 3.16 -7.42 12.80
N ILE A 32 3.66 -6.72 13.82
CA ILE A 32 4.93 -7.07 14.48
C ILE A 32 4.83 -8.44 15.15
N ALA A 33 3.77 -8.71 15.91
CA ALA A 33 3.58 -10.00 16.56
C ALA A 33 3.52 -11.13 15.54
N SER A 34 2.79 -10.96 14.45
CA SER A 34 2.68 -11.95 13.38
C SER A 34 4.01 -12.20 12.66
N PHE A 35 4.83 -11.17 12.48
CA PHE A 35 6.17 -11.30 11.92
C PHE A 35 7.09 -12.12 12.81
N LEU A 36 7.10 -11.82 14.12
CA LEU A 36 7.91 -12.55 15.10
C LEU A 36 7.47 -14.00 15.24
N ILE A 37 6.15 -14.26 15.24
CA ILE A 37 5.61 -15.61 15.25
C ILE A 37 6.02 -16.36 13.98
N HIS A 38 5.91 -15.73 12.80
CA HIS A 38 6.30 -16.34 11.54
C HIS A 38 7.79 -16.72 11.55
N LEU A 39 8.68 -15.80 11.93
CA LEU A 39 10.10 -16.09 12.09
C LEU A 39 10.37 -17.19 13.11
N GLY A 40 9.64 -17.20 14.23
CA GLY A 40 9.73 -18.25 15.23
C GLY A 40 9.37 -19.63 14.66
N VAL A 41 8.34 -19.71 13.81
CA VAL A 41 7.97 -20.95 13.13
C VAL A 41 9.06 -21.41 12.15
N ILE A 42 9.63 -20.49 11.36
CA ILE A 42 10.74 -20.81 10.44
C ILE A 42 11.95 -21.32 11.24
N ALA A 43 12.31 -20.65 12.33
CA ALA A 43 13.42 -21.09 13.19
C ALA A 43 13.17 -22.48 13.81
N LEU A 44 11.93 -22.81 14.16
CA LEU A 44 11.59 -24.16 14.66
C LEU A 44 11.69 -25.24 13.58
N ILE A 45 11.41 -24.89 12.32
CA ILE A 45 11.58 -25.79 11.16
C ILE A 45 13.08 -25.99 10.88
N ASP A 46 13.88 -24.93 10.87
CA ASP A 46 15.33 -24.99 10.65
C ASP A 46 16.07 -25.80 11.74
N LEU A 47 15.52 -25.84 12.97
CA LEU A 47 16.02 -26.66 14.08
C LEU A 47 15.56 -28.12 14.03
N GLU A 48 14.83 -28.54 12.98
CA GLU A 48 14.22 -29.86 12.81
C GLU A 48 13.25 -30.26 13.94
N ILE A 49 12.77 -29.29 14.73
CA ILE A 49 11.79 -29.52 15.81
C ILE A 49 10.41 -29.79 15.21
N ILE A 50 10.11 -29.18 14.07
CA ILE A 50 8.88 -29.34 13.31
C ILE A 50 9.24 -29.87 11.91
N LEU A 51 8.58 -30.93 11.47
CA LEU A 51 8.76 -31.46 10.11
C LEU A 51 8.16 -30.48 9.10
N GLN A 52 8.97 -30.07 8.11
CA GLN A 52 8.51 -29.28 6.98
C GLN A 52 7.58 -30.14 6.10
N GLY A 53 6.33 -29.72 5.94
CA GLY A 53 5.46 -30.26 4.89
C GLY A 53 5.93 -29.74 3.53
N SER A 54 5.82 -30.57 2.49
CA SER A 54 6.33 -30.29 1.14
C SER A 54 5.70 -29.10 0.40
N ASP A 55 4.67 -28.46 0.97
CA ASP A 55 3.85 -27.44 0.28
C ASP A 55 4.01 -26.01 0.83
N TYR A 56 4.89 -25.77 1.82
CA TYR A 56 4.93 -24.48 2.52
C TYR A 56 6.15 -23.61 2.16
N ASP A 57 6.17 -23.08 0.92
CA ASP A 57 7.21 -22.14 0.43
C ASP A 57 7.39 -20.91 1.33
N LEU A 58 6.32 -20.44 1.99
CA LEU A 58 6.37 -19.26 2.86
C LEU A 58 7.09 -19.52 4.19
N LEU A 59 7.23 -20.78 4.59
CA LEU A 59 7.90 -21.20 5.82
C LEU A 59 9.35 -21.66 5.57
N ALA A 60 9.80 -21.64 4.30
CA ALA A 60 11.12 -22.14 3.91
C ALA A 60 12.21 -21.06 3.94
N ASP A 61 11.85 -19.79 3.82
CA ASP A 61 12.82 -18.69 3.73
C ASP A 61 12.48 -17.57 4.74
N PRO A 62 13.43 -17.15 5.60
CA PRO A 62 13.25 -16.03 6.54
C PRO A 62 12.80 -14.72 5.88
N ILE A 63 13.18 -14.47 4.62
CA ILE A 63 12.77 -13.31 3.82
C ILE A 63 11.26 -13.36 3.56
N ALA A 64 10.68 -14.55 3.38
CA ALA A 64 9.24 -14.74 3.19
C ALA A 64 8.43 -14.28 4.40
N ALA A 65 9.00 -14.29 5.61
CA ALA A 65 8.30 -13.85 6.83
C ALA A 65 7.81 -12.41 6.74
N ILE A 66 8.48 -11.55 5.94
CA ILE A 66 8.11 -10.15 5.68
C ILE A 66 6.72 -10.05 5.02
N TYR A 67 6.28 -11.08 4.30
CA TYR A 67 4.95 -11.12 3.67
C TYR A 67 3.80 -10.95 4.68
N THR A 68 3.95 -11.49 5.88
CA THR A 68 2.88 -11.51 6.89
C THR A 68 2.61 -10.14 7.52
N PRO A 69 3.57 -9.39 8.08
CA PRO A 69 3.32 -8.05 8.60
C PRO A 69 2.79 -7.10 7.52
N PHE A 70 3.32 -7.19 6.30
CA PHE A 70 2.85 -6.38 5.16
C PHE A 70 1.39 -6.69 4.78
N SER A 71 0.95 -7.95 4.90
CA SER A 71 -0.45 -8.32 4.64
C SER A 71 -1.44 -7.67 5.62
N PHE A 72 -1.06 -7.56 6.89
CA PHE A 72 -1.86 -6.87 7.91
C PHE A 72 -1.90 -5.36 7.67
N ILE A 73 -0.75 -4.74 7.35
CA ILE A 73 -0.68 -3.32 7.01
C ILE A 73 -1.56 -3.04 5.76
N LEU A 74 -1.54 -3.92 4.76
CA LEU A 74 -2.37 -3.80 3.56
C LEU A 74 -3.86 -3.77 3.87
N LEU A 75 -4.33 -4.67 4.75
CA LEU A 75 -5.73 -4.70 5.17
C LEU A 75 -6.13 -3.36 5.83
N TYR A 76 -5.24 -2.78 6.62
CA TYR A 76 -5.46 -1.48 7.24
C TYR A 76 -5.47 -0.33 6.23
N GLU A 77 -4.60 -0.35 5.22
CA GLU A 77 -4.63 0.66 4.15
C GLU A 77 -5.95 0.62 3.36
N VAL A 78 -6.49 -0.58 3.07
CA VAL A 78 -7.82 -0.72 2.46
C VAL A 78 -8.92 -0.17 3.38
N TYR A 79 -8.82 -0.40 4.70
CA TYR A 79 -9.73 0.21 5.68
C TYR A 79 -9.65 1.75 5.65
N LEU A 80 -8.44 2.33 5.65
CA LEU A 80 -8.24 3.77 5.53
C LEU A 80 -8.81 4.31 4.23
N LEU A 81 -8.68 3.58 3.12
CA LEU A 81 -9.26 3.98 1.86
C LEU A 81 -10.78 4.11 1.94
N ILE A 82 -11.47 3.15 2.54
CA ILE A 82 -12.93 3.21 2.77
C ILE A 82 -13.27 4.42 3.66
N TYR A 83 -12.43 4.71 4.67
CA TYR A 83 -12.57 5.88 5.53
C TYR A 83 -12.37 7.22 4.80
N TYR A 84 -11.45 7.27 3.83
CA TYR A 84 -11.13 8.46 3.03
C TYR A 84 -11.97 8.60 1.75
N LEU A 85 -12.70 7.56 1.34
CA LEU A 85 -13.60 7.54 0.19
C LEU A 85 -14.64 8.67 0.15
N PRO A 86 -15.28 9.09 1.27
CA PRO A 86 -16.18 10.23 1.28
C PRO A 86 -15.47 11.59 1.22
N LYS A 87 -14.14 11.64 1.30
CA LYS A 87 -13.35 12.87 1.13
C LYS A 87 -13.02 13.07 -0.36
N SER A 88 -12.36 14.17 -0.73
CA SER A 88 -12.13 14.54 -2.14
C SER A 88 -11.55 13.40 -2.99
N ILE A 89 -11.97 13.31 -4.27
CA ILE A 89 -11.49 12.29 -5.23
C ILE A 89 -9.95 12.29 -5.33
N THR A 90 -9.30 13.46 -5.24
CA THR A 90 -7.84 13.56 -5.27
C THR A 90 -7.18 12.89 -4.08
N THR A 91 -7.70 13.07 -2.86
CA THR A 91 -7.20 12.41 -1.65
C THR A 91 -7.32 10.90 -1.74
N TYR A 92 -8.43 10.42 -2.31
CA TYR A 92 -8.68 9.01 -2.55
C TYR A 92 -7.66 8.39 -3.52
N ILE A 93 -7.43 9.02 -4.69
CA ILE A 93 -6.46 8.54 -5.68
C ILE A 93 -5.04 8.46 -5.10
N ILE A 94 -4.61 9.43 -4.30
CA ILE A 94 -3.30 9.40 -3.63
C ILE A 94 -3.20 8.21 -2.66
N LYS A 95 -4.23 7.97 -1.85
CA LYS A 95 -4.27 6.81 -0.95
C LYS A 95 -4.28 5.46 -1.66
N GLN A 96 -4.86 5.39 -2.86
CA GLN A 96 -4.78 4.17 -3.68
C GLN A 96 -3.35 3.88 -4.15
N TYR A 97 -2.55 4.90 -4.45
CA TYR A 97 -1.15 4.67 -4.82
C TYR A 97 -0.32 4.09 -3.67
N GLU A 98 -0.59 4.50 -2.42
CA GLU A 98 0.04 3.89 -1.24
C GLU A 98 -0.30 2.40 -1.13
N ILE A 99 -1.57 2.02 -1.34
CA ILE A 99 -2.02 0.63 -1.36
C ILE A 99 -1.35 -0.15 -2.49
N ILE A 100 -1.36 0.38 -3.72
CA ILE A 100 -0.75 -0.28 -4.88
C ILE A 100 0.74 -0.53 -4.61
N THR A 101 1.44 0.46 -4.07
CA THR A 101 2.86 0.33 -3.68
C THR A 101 3.05 -0.79 -2.69
N LEU A 102 2.22 -0.83 -1.65
CA LEU A 102 2.34 -1.80 -0.58
C LEU A 102 1.99 -3.23 -1.03
N ILE A 103 1.00 -3.39 -1.92
CA ILE A 103 0.69 -4.66 -2.59
C ILE A 103 1.88 -5.15 -3.41
N VAL A 104 2.49 -4.27 -4.18
CA VAL A 104 3.57 -4.65 -5.07
C VAL A 104 4.82 -5.04 -4.27
N ILE A 105 5.22 -4.23 -3.28
CA ILE A 105 6.35 -4.56 -2.40
C ILE A 105 6.12 -5.91 -1.68
N ARG A 106 4.90 -6.14 -1.17
CA ARG A 106 4.52 -7.43 -0.57
C ARG A 106 4.71 -8.61 -1.55
N ARG A 107 4.28 -8.44 -2.80
CA ARG A 107 4.39 -9.49 -3.83
C ARG A 107 5.87 -9.77 -4.15
N ILE A 108 6.68 -8.71 -4.29
CA ILE A 108 8.12 -8.83 -4.53
C ILE A 108 8.81 -9.67 -3.46
N PHE A 109 8.54 -9.44 -2.16
CA PHE A 109 9.17 -10.24 -1.10
C PHE A 109 8.75 -11.72 -1.11
N LYS A 110 7.49 -12.00 -1.43
CA LYS A 110 6.99 -13.38 -1.57
C LYS A 110 7.60 -14.10 -2.77
N ASP A 111 7.81 -13.39 -3.87
CA ASP A 111 8.35 -14.00 -5.07
C ASP A 111 9.89 -14.11 -4.97
N LEU A 112 10.53 -13.18 -4.24
CA LEU A 112 11.95 -13.23 -3.91
C LEU A 112 12.32 -14.51 -3.14
N SER A 113 11.48 -14.96 -2.20
CA SER A 113 11.74 -16.20 -1.43
C SER A 113 11.62 -17.48 -2.25
N LYS A 114 11.18 -17.40 -3.51
CA LYS A 114 11.04 -18.54 -4.42
C LYS A 114 12.11 -18.54 -5.52
N LEU A 115 13.02 -17.57 -5.52
CA LEU A 115 14.04 -17.47 -6.56
C LEU A 115 15.02 -18.63 -6.47
N ASP A 116 15.26 -19.25 -7.61
CA ASP A 116 16.36 -20.17 -7.79
C ASP A 116 17.62 -19.36 -8.10
N LEU A 117 18.56 -19.33 -7.15
CA LEU A 117 19.81 -18.56 -7.25
C LEU A 117 20.97 -19.36 -7.88
N THR A 118 20.70 -20.54 -8.44
CA THR A 118 21.75 -21.32 -9.11
C THR A 118 22.26 -20.60 -10.37
N LEU A 119 23.56 -20.28 -10.39
CA LEU A 119 24.21 -19.38 -11.36
C LEU A 119 24.06 -19.83 -12.83
N ASP A 120 23.98 -21.14 -13.08
CA ASP A 120 23.95 -21.69 -14.44
C ASP A 120 22.54 -21.74 -15.06
N ALA A 121 21.47 -21.67 -14.24
CA ALA A 121 20.07 -21.83 -14.67
C ALA A 121 19.16 -20.66 -14.27
N TRP A 122 19.67 -19.66 -13.54
CA TRP A 122 18.89 -18.51 -13.06
C TRP A 122 18.08 -17.81 -14.16
N LEU A 123 18.67 -17.59 -15.35
CA LEU A 123 17.99 -16.94 -16.50
C LEU A 123 17.13 -17.89 -17.34
N LEU A 124 17.32 -19.21 -17.18
CA LEU A 124 16.56 -20.25 -17.91
C LEU A 124 15.32 -20.70 -17.14
N ASN A 125 15.21 -20.31 -15.87
CA ASN A 125 14.08 -20.62 -15.03
C ASN A 125 12.87 -19.72 -15.39
N ASP A 126 11.78 -20.35 -15.84
CA ASP A 126 10.54 -19.67 -16.22
C ASP A 126 9.96 -18.77 -15.11
N PHE A 127 10.10 -19.17 -13.85
CA PHE A 127 9.66 -18.39 -12.70
C PHE A 127 10.52 -17.13 -12.51
N ASN A 128 11.85 -17.27 -12.54
CA ASN A 128 12.76 -16.14 -12.40
C ASN A 128 12.56 -15.12 -13.54
N GLN A 129 12.32 -15.59 -14.76
CA GLN A 129 12.04 -14.73 -15.91
C GLN A 129 10.73 -13.93 -15.73
N GLN A 130 9.66 -14.58 -15.26
CA GLN A 130 8.39 -13.91 -14.96
C GLN A 130 8.55 -12.89 -13.83
N PHE A 131 9.27 -13.25 -12.77
CA PHE A 131 9.55 -12.35 -11.65
C PHE A 131 10.27 -11.07 -12.10
N VAL A 132 11.30 -11.19 -12.94
CA VAL A 132 12.02 -10.03 -13.49
C VAL A 132 11.09 -9.17 -14.36
N ALA A 133 10.24 -9.78 -15.18
CA ALA A 133 9.26 -9.06 -15.98
C ALA A 133 8.23 -8.30 -15.12
N ASP A 134 7.76 -8.91 -14.03
CA ASP A 134 6.85 -8.29 -13.07
C ASP A 134 7.46 -7.09 -12.33
N ILE A 135 8.74 -7.20 -11.94
CA ILE A 135 9.49 -6.07 -11.36
C ILE A 135 9.65 -4.95 -12.38
N LEU A 136 10.09 -5.26 -13.61
CA LEU A 136 10.29 -4.26 -14.65
C LEU A 136 8.98 -3.52 -14.97
N THR A 137 7.88 -4.26 -15.09
CA THR A 137 6.54 -3.73 -15.37
C THR A 137 6.06 -2.83 -14.23
N THR A 138 6.32 -3.21 -12.99
CA THR A 138 6.06 -2.38 -11.80
C THR A 138 6.84 -1.07 -11.84
N VAL A 139 8.14 -1.12 -12.08
CA VAL A 139 8.99 0.08 -12.12
C VAL A 139 8.51 1.03 -13.22
N LEU A 140 8.16 0.50 -14.40
CA LEU A 140 7.56 1.26 -15.49
C LEU A 140 6.23 1.91 -15.08
N LEU A 141 5.36 1.17 -14.39
CA LEU A 141 4.09 1.71 -13.90
C LEU A 141 4.31 2.87 -12.93
N PHE A 142 5.23 2.71 -11.96
CA PHE A 142 5.62 3.77 -11.03
C PHE A 142 6.17 4.99 -11.75
N PHE A 143 7.00 4.77 -12.75
CA PHE A 143 7.54 5.84 -13.57
C PHE A 143 6.44 6.63 -14.28
N PHE A 144 5.43 5.97 -14.84
CA PHE A 144 4.29 6.64 -15.47
C PHE A 144 3.41 7.39 -14.48
N ILE A 145 3.18 6.83 -13.29
CA ILE A 145 2.44 7.49 -12.21
C ILE A 145 3.18 8.76 -11.78
N TRP A 146 4.49 8.67 -11.59
CA TRP A 146 5.34 9.81 -11.25
C TRP A 146 5.28 10.90 -12.34
N LEU A 147 5.40 10.51 -13.61
CA LEU A 147 5.32 11.42 -14.75
C LEU A 147 3.98 12.17 -14.80
N PHE A 148 2.87 11.46 -14.57
CA PHE A 148 1.54 12.06 -14.53
C PHE A 148 1.37 13.03 -13.36
N ASN A 149 1.88 12.67 -12.18
CA ASN A 149 1.83 13.52 -11.00
C ASN A 149 2.65 14.81 -11.18
N ARG A 150 3.79 14.74 -11.88
CA ARG A 150 4.60 15.93 -12.19
C ARG A 150 3.85 16.93 -13.06
N LYS A 151 3.19 16.46 -14.13
CA LYS A 151 2.40 17.34 -15.02
C LYS A 151 1.19 17.97 -14.33
N LYS A 152 0.57 17.27 -13.38
CA LYS A 152 -0.50 17.83 -12.55
C LYS A 152 0.00 18.98 -11.65
N ALA A 153 1.17 18.85 -11.04
CA ALA A 153 1.75 19.90 -10.20
C ALA A 153 2.04 21.18 -11.00
N GLU A 154 2.56 21.04 -12.22
CA GLU A 154 2.80 22.15 -13.14
C GLU A 154 1.48 22.87 -13.51
N THR A 155 0.40 22.13 -13.76
CA THR A 155 -0.92 22.70 -14.12
C THR A 155 -1.62 23.41 -12.95
N VAL A 156 -1.38 22.96 -11.70
CA VAL A 156 -1.94 23.60 -10.50
C VAL A 156 -1.18 24.87 -10.14
N SER A 157 0.14 24.89 -10.33
CA SER A 157 0.98 26.08 -10.13
C SER A 157 0.58 27.21 -11.09
N ASP A 158 0.37 26.89 -12.37
CA ASP A 158 -0.01 27.85 -13.41
C ASP A 158 -1.40 28.48 -13.16
N LYS A 159 -2.36 27.68 -12.65
CA LYS A 159 -3.68 28.19 -12.25
C LYS A 159 -3.63 29.14 -11.06
N MET A 160 -2.80 28.87 -10.05
CA MET A 160 -2.65 29.75 -8.89
C MET A 160 -1.99 31.09 -9.26
N GLU A 161 -1.06 31.09 -10.22
CA GLU A 161 -0.44 32.32 -10.74
C GLU A 161 -1.45 33.19 -11.50
N ILE A 162 -2.29 32.58 -12.35
CA ILE A 162 -3.32 33.29 -13.14
C ILE A 162 -4.45 33.84 -12.24
N GLU A 163 -4.90 33.09 -11.24
CA GLU A 163 -5.90 33.58 -10.27
C GLU A 163 -5.33 34.71 -9.39
N GLY A 164 -4.10 34.58 -8.92
CA GLY A 164 -3.40 35.64 -8.18
C GLY A 164 -3.20 36.91 -9.01
N PHE A 165 -2.90 36.78 -10.30
CA PHE A 165 -2.81 37.93 -11.21
C PHE A 165 -4.17 38.57 -11.49
N SER A 166 -5.23 37.77 -11.67
CA SER A 166 -6.60 38.26 -11.90
C SER A 166 -7.15 39.03 -10.71
N ASP A 167 -6.92 38.57 -9.49
CA ASP A 167 -7.40 39.27 -8.28
C ASP A 167 -6.65 40.58 -8.02
N ASN A 168 -5.36 40.65 -8.34
CA ASN A 168 -4.62 41.91 -8.32
C ASN A 168 -5.15 42.94 -9.34
N LEU A 169 -5.61 42.49 -10.51
CA LEU A 169 -6.24 43.36 -11.51
C LEU A 169 -7.64 43.87 -11.08
N LYS A 170 -8.39 43.10 -10.28
CA LYS A 170 -9.69 43.54 -9.74
C LYS A 170 -9.52 44.62 -8.67
N VAL A 171 -8.48 44.54 -7.85
CA VAL A 171 -8.15 45.56 -6.83
C VAL A 171 -7.77 46.90 -7.47
N PHE A 172 -7.21 46.87 -8.69
CA PHE A 172 -6.80 48.06 -9.43
C PHE A 172 -7.88 48.67 -10.33
N ARG A 173 -9.09 48.09 -10.37
CA ARG A 173 -10.20 48.61 -11.18
C ARG A 173 -10.96 49.65 -10.35
N PRO A 174 -10.86 50.97 -10.64
CA PRO A 174 -11.65 51.97 -9.93
C PRO A 174 -13.14 51.69 -10.15
N SER A 175 -13.95 51.82 -9.09
CA SER A 175 -15.41 51.73 -9.20
C SER A 175 -15.87 52.83 -10.13
N SER A 176 -16.43 52.42 -11.27
CA SER A 176 -17.10 53.33 -12.20
C SER A 176 -18.46 53.68 -11.60
N ASP A 177 -18.46 54.67 -10.71
CA ASP A 177 -19.65 55.43 -10.32
C ASP A 177 -19.84 56.63 -11.26
#